data_AF-A0A7S0HGM8-F1
#
_entry.id   AF-A0A7S0HGM8-F1
#
_cell.length_a   1.000
_cell.length_b   1.000
_cell.length_c   1.000
_cell.angle_alpha   90.00
_cell.angle_beta   90.00
_cell.angle_gamma   90.00
#
_symmetry.space_group_name_H-M   'P 1'
#
loop_
_entity.id
_entity.type
_entity.pdbx_description
1 polymer ?
#
loop_
_entity_poly.entity_id
_entity_poly.type
_entity_poly.pdbx_seq_one_letter_code
_entity_poly.pdbx_strand_id
1 'polypeptide(L)'
;ERIMSSPVRPVQALADITRIVRRSQEIDGSTKARFDLHLDELTSAWVACDRLHKMPVPLVYTRHTGRFLALWILLLPFALVKELGDSFLMVPVCSLVGVFFFGIEELGVQIEEPF
;
A
#
# COMPACT_ATOMS: atom_id res chain seq x y z
N GLU A 1 2.51 29.73 -13.44
CA GLU A 1 3.96 29.43 -13.44
C GLU A 1 4.46 28.80 -12.13
N ARG A 2 4.23 29.40 -10.96
CA ARG A 2 4.68 28.85 -9.64
C ARG A 2 4.27 27.40 -9.34
N ILE A 3 3.01 27.02 -9.62
CA ILE A 3 2.52 25.66 -9.36
C ILE A 3 3.27 24.62 -10.22
N MET A 4 3.60 24.96 -11.47
CA MET A 4 4.27 24.04 -12.39
C MET A 4 5.75 23.82 -12.05
N SER A 5 6.39 24.81 -11.41
CA SER A 5 7.78 24.75 -10.94
C SER A 5 7.94 24.18 -9.52
N SER A 6 6.83 23.87 -8.83
CA SER A 6 6.86 23.23 -7.52
C SER A 6 7.35 21.78 -7.58
N PRO A 7 8.20 21.34 -6.62
CA PRO A 7 8.42 19.91 -6.40
C PRO A 7 7.15 19.19 -5.91
N VAL A 8 6.20 19.92 -5.30
CA VAL A 8 4.95 19.39 -4.74
C VAL A 8 3.77 20.22 -5.25
N ARG A 9 3.32 19.91 -6.47
CA ARG A 9 2.28 20.66 -7.19
C ARG A 9 0.91 20.69 -6.46
N PRO A 10 0.41 19.58 -5.89
CA PRO A 10 -0.91 19.56 -5.25
C PRO A 10 -0.97 20.43 -4.00
N VAL A 11 0.06 20.34 -3.13
CA VAL A 11 0.15 21.15 -1.91
C VAL A 11 0.27 22.64 -2.23
N GLN A 12 1.03 23.00 -3.28
CA GLN A 12 1.09 24.39 -3.69
C GLN A 12 -0.24 24.92 -4.23
N ALA A 13 -0.99 24.10 -4.97
CA ALA A 13 -2.33 24.49 -5.42
C ALA A 13 -3.28 24.74 -4.22
N LEU A 14 -3.26 23.87 -3.20
CA LEU A 14 -4.03 24.04 -1.97
C LEU A 14 -3.62 25.29 -1.19
N ALA A 15 -2.31 25.58 -1.11
CA ALA A 15 -1.80 26.79 -0.48
C ALA A 15 -2.24 28.07 -1.21
N ASP A 16 -2.29 28.05 -2.55
CA ASP A 16 -2.78 29.17 -3.35
C ASP A 16 -4.30 29.36 -3.18
N ILE A 17 -5.09 28.28 -3.12
CA ILE A 17 -6.54 28.35 -2.82
C ILE A 17 -6.77 28.97 -1.44
N THR A 18 -6.04 28.51 -0.42
CA THR A 18 -6.10 29.07 0.94
C THR A 18 -5.81 30.58 0.93
N ARG A 19 -4.78 31.00 0.19
CA ARG A 19 -4.41 32.40 0.06
C ARG A 19 -5.50 33.24 -0.63
N ILE A 20 -6.18 32.69 -1.64
CA ILE A 20 -7.28 33.36 -2.34
C ILE A 20 -8.49 33.52 -1.42
N VAL A 21 -8.92 32.45 -0.75
CA VAL A 21 -10.07 32.47 0.17
C VAL A 21 -9.85 33.47 1.30
N ARG A 22 -8.64 33.50 1.88
CA ARG A 22 -8.29 34.42 2.96
C ARG A 22 -8.27 35.89 2.54
N ARG A 23 -7.94 36.17 1.28
CA ARG A 23 -7.94 37.54 0.70
C ARG A 23 -9.31 38.01 0.22
N SER A 24 -10.24 37.10 -0.05
CA SER A 24 -11.58 37.47 -0.50
C SER A 24 -12.29 38.33 0.55
N GLN A 25 -12.83 39.49 0.15
CA GLN A 25 -13.63 40.35 1.03
C GLN A 25 -15.10 39.92 1.09
N GLU A 26 -15.56 39.12 0.12
CA GLU A 26 -16.96 38.70 -0.01
C GLU A 26 -17.34 37.54 0.93
N ILE A 27 -16.35 36.77 1.39
CA ILE A 27 -16.59 35.61 2.25
C ILE A 27 -16.54 36.03 3.73
N ASP A 28 -17.61 35.71 4.46
CA ASP A 28 -17.72 35.95 5.90
C ASP A 28 -16.60 35.24 6.70
N GLY A 29 -16.23 35.80 7.84
CA GLY A 29 -15.16 35.28 8.71
C GLY A 29 -15.42 33.85 9.17
N SER A 30 -16.68 33.51 9.50
CA SER A 30 -17.05 32.15 9.91
C SER A 30 -16.92 31.15 8.77
N THR A 31 -17.25 31.56 7.54
CA THR A 31 -17.13 30.71 6.35
C THR A 31 -15.67 30.51 5.96
N LYS A 32 -14.83 31.53 6.06
CA LYS A 32 -13.37 31.41 5.86
C LYS A 32 -12.75 30.40 6.83
N ALA A 33 -13.12 30.46 8.11
CA ALA A 33 -12.64 29.51 9.10
C ALA A 33 -13.02 28.06 8.75
N ARG A 34 -14.24 27.82 8.24
CA ARG A 34 -14.66 26.49 7.79
C ARG A 34 -13.89 26.02 6.55
N PHE A 35 -13.59 26.91 5.62
CA PHE A 35 -12.74 26.59 4.47
C PHE A 35 -11.32 26.23 4.89
N ASP A 36 -10.72 26.99 5.81
CA ASP A 36 -9.38 26.70 6.32
C ASP A 36 -9.32 25.29 6.95
N LEU A 37 -10.35 24.89 7.71
CA LEU A 37 -10.45 23.54 8.28
C LEU A 37 -10.46 22.44 7.20
N HIS A 38 -11.33 22.56 6.18
CA HIS A 38 -11.41 21.55 5.12
C HIS A 38 -10.14 21.50 4.24
N LEU A 39 -9.49 22.65 4.00
CA LEU A 39 -8.24 22.71 3.24
C LEU A 39 -7.07 22.10 4.02
N ASP A 40 -7.05 22.27 5.34
CA ASP A 40 -6.08 21.63 6.22
C ASP A 40 -6.27 20.10 6.25
N GLU A 41 -7.52 19.63 6.36
CA GLU A 41 -7.85 18.21 6.26
C GLU A 41 -7.40 17.61 4.91
N LEU A 42 -7.70 18.27 3.80
CA LEU A 42 -7.30 17.81 2.47
C LEU A 42 -5.78 17.79 2.29
N THR A 43 -5.08 18.80 2.82
CA THR A 43 -3.62 18.85 2.81
C THR A 43 -3.04 17.71 3.64
N SER A 44 -3.60 17.46 4.83
CA SER A 44 -3.16 16.38 5.72
C SER A 44 -3.33 15.00 5.07
N ALA A 45 -4.46 14.76 4.40
CA ALA A 45 -4.75 13.52 3.69
C ALA A 45 -3.77 13.33 2.51
N TRP A 46 -3.52 14.38 1.73
CA TRP A 46 -2.55 14.33 0.64
C TRP A 46 -1.15 13.97 1.15
N VAL A 47 -0.68 14.61 2.23
CA VAL A 47 0.64 14.33 2.82
C VAL A 47 0.70 12.90 3.37
N ALA A 48 -0.40 12.35 3.89
CA ALA A 48 -0.47 10.95 4.30
C ALA A 48 -0.29 10.00 3.11
N CYS A 49 -1.02 10.23 2.00
CA CYS A 49 -0.88 9.44 0.78
C CYS A 49 0.52 9.56 0.15
N ASP A 50 1.10 10.77 0.10
CA ASP A 50 2.45 10.99 -0.43
C ASP A 50 3.52 10.26 0.41
N ARG A 51 3.34 10.22 1.74
CA ARG A 51 4.20 9.42 2.63
C ARG A 51 4.07 7.92 2.38
N LEU A 52 2.86 7.40 2.25
CA LEU A 52 2.63 5.99 1.93
C LEU A 52 3.24 5.61 0.58
N HIS A 53 3.04 6.44 -0.44
CA HIS A 53 3.59 6.23 -1.77
C HIS A 53 5.12 6.28 -1.81
N LYS A 54 5.74 7.16 -1.00
CA LYS A 54 7.22 7.29 -0.95
C LYS A 54 7.92 6.30 -0.03
N MET A 55 7.18 5.55 0.78
CA MET A 55 7.73 4.52 1.66
C MET A 55 7.26 3.12 1.22
N PRO A 56 7.63 2.67 0.01
CA PRO A 56 7.29 1.31 -0.40
C PRO A 56 8.00 0.30 0.51
N VAL A 57 7.36 -0.85 0.70
CA VAL A 57 7.98 -1.98 1.40
C VAL A 57 9.26 -2.37 0.67
N PRO A 58 10.39 -2.60 1.37
CA PRO A 58 11.63 -2.97 0.70
C PRO A 58 11.46 -4.25 -0.12
N LEU A 59 11.78 -4.20 -1.42
CA LEU A 59 11.68 -5.35 -2.34
C LEU A 59 12.42 -6.62 -1.86
N VAL A 60 13.39 -6.45 -0.97
CA VAL A 60 14.13 -7.53 -0.33
C VAL A 60 13.18 -8.40 0.49
N TYR A 61 12.22 -7.81 1.21
CA TYR A 61 11.25 -8.53 2.04
C TYR A 61 10.43 -9.51 1.20
N THR A 62 9.72 -9.01 0.20
CA THR A 62 8.89 -9.79 -0.72
C THR A 62 9.69 -10.92 -1.41
N ARG A 63 10.92 -10.63 -1.84
CA ARG A 63 11.80 -11.65 -2.46
C ARG A 63 12.25 -12.73 -1.49
N HIS A 64 12.56 -12.39 -0.25
CA HIS A 64 12.98 -13.37 0.75
C HIS A 64 11.82 -14.25 1.20
N THR A 65 10.64 -13.67 1.42
CA THR A 65 9.44 -14.41 1.81
C THR A 65 9.04 -15.42 0.74
N GLY A 66 8.97 -15.02 -0.53
CA GLY A 66 8.68 -15.95 -1.63
C GLY A 66 9.69 -17.09 -1.79
N ARG A 67 10.99 -16.82 -1.61
CA ARG A 67 12.05 -17.86 -1.64
C ARG A 67 11.93 -18.82 -0.46
N PHE A 68 11.71 -18.29 0.73
CA PHE A 68 11.51 -19.10 1.94
C PHE A 68 10.27 -19.98 1.79
N LEU A 69 9.16 -19.43 1.31
CA LEU A 69 7.93 -20.17 1.08
C LEU A 69 8.12 -21.30 0.06
N ALA A 70 8.81 -21.02 -1.05
CA ALA A 70 9.11 -22.04 -2.06
C ALA A 70 9.95 -23.18 -1.48
N LEU A 71 10.96 -22.88 -0.67
CA LEU A 71 11.74 -23.91 0.03
C LEU A 71 10.88 -24.69 1.03
N TRP A 72 9.98 -24.02 1.75
CA TRP A 72 9.09 -24.67 2.71
C TRP A 72 8.13 -25.65 2.03
N ILE A 73 7.50 -25.26 0.92
CA ILE A 73 6.64 -26.15 0.12
C ILE A 73 7.44 -27.30 -0.49
N LEU A 74 8.68 -27.07 -0.93
CA LEU A 74 9.57 -28.12 -1.43
C LEU A 74 9.94 -29.13 -0.35
N LEU A 75 10.11 -28.66 0.90
CA LEU A 75 10.44 -29.51 2.05
C LEU A 75 9.20 -30.21 2.66
N LEU A 76 7.99 -29.71 2.40
CA LEU A 76 6.72 -30.25 2.87
C LEU A 76 6.54 -31.77 2.64
N PRO A 77 6.78 -32.35 1.45
CA PRO A 77 6.62 -33.80 1.24
C PRO A 77 7.56 -34.64 2.12
N PHE A 78 8.77 -34.14 2.43
CA PHE A 78 9.68 -34.84 3.33
C PHE A 78 9.16 -34.86 4.77
N ALA A 79 8.44 -33.81 5.19
CA ALA A 79 7.80 -33.76 6.49
C ALA A 79 6.61 -34.73 6.59
N LEU A 80 5.86 -34.92 5.49
CA LEU A 80 4.67 -35.78 5.45
C LEU A 80 4.96 -37.24 5.10
N VAL A 81 6.21 -37.59 4.75
CA VAL A 81 6.56 -38.93 4.22
C VAL A 81 6.16 -40.09 5.13
N LYS A 82 6.18 -39.91 6.46
CA LYS A 82 5.80 -40.96 7.41
C LYS A 82 4.29 -41.21 7.48
N GLU A 83 3.50 -40.18 7.18
CA GLU A 83 2.03 -40.22 7.29
C GLU A 83 1.38 -40.55 5.94
N LEU A 84 1.90 -39.99 4.84
CA LEU A 84 1.30 -40.08 3.51
C LEU A 84 2.22 -40.73 2.45
N GLY A 85 3.41 -41.21 2.83
CA GLY A 85 4.45 -41.66 1.88
C GLY A 85 4.00 -42.71 0.86
N ASP A 86 3.19 -43.68 1.29
CA ASP A 86 2.70 -44.77 0.43
C ASP A 86 1.35 -44.45 -0.24
N SER A 87 0.76 -43.30 0.07
CA SER A 87 -0.54 -42.89 -0.47
C SER A 87 -0.37 -42.00 -1.70
N PHE A 88 -1.11 -42.31 -2.77
CA PHE A 88 -1.26 -41.43 -3.94
C PHE A 88 -1.80 -40.03 -3.58
N LEU A 89 -2.30 -39.84 -2.36
CA LEU A 89 -2.79 -38.57 -1.80
C LEU A 89 -1.68 -37.55 -1.47
N MET A 90 -0.40 -37.95 -1.40
CA MET A 90 0.71 -37.03 -1.09
C MET A 90 0.77 -35.84 -2.05
N VAL A 91 0.71 -36.12 -3.36
CA VAL A 91 0.82 -35.11 -4.43
C VAL A 91 -0.33 -34.10 -4.41
N PRO A 92 -1.63 -34.52 -4.39
CA PRO A 92 -2.73 -33.57 -4.36
C PRO A 92 -2.76 -32.75 -3.06
N VAL A 93 -2.39 -33.32 -1.90
CA VAL A 93 -2.33 -32.58 -0.63
C VAL A 93 -1.25 -31.50 -0.67
N CYS A 94 -0.01 -31.85 -1.06
CA CYS A 94 1.08 -30.87 -1.16
C CYS A 94 0.77 -29.78 -2.21
N SER A 95 0.16 -30.16 -3.33
CA SER A 95 -0.26 -29.22 -4.37
C SER A 95 -1.33 -28.25 -3.86
N LEU A 96 -2.33 -28.75 -3.12
CA LEU A 96 -3.39 -27.92 -2.55
C LEU A 96 -2.82 -26.90 -1.56
N VAL A 97 -1.95 -27.35 -0.64
CA VAL A 97 -1.25 -26.45 0.31
C VAL A 97 -0.42 -25.42 -0.44
N GLY A 98 0.31 -25.83 -1.47
CA GLY A 98 1.08 -24.94 -2.33
C GLY A 98 0.21 -23.84 -2.95
N VAL A 99 -0.90 -24.20 -3.59
CA VAL A 99 -1.83 -23.23 -4.20
C VAL A 99 -2.33 -22.21 -3.19
N PHE A 100 -2.76 -22.65 -2.00
CA PHE A 100 -3.24 -21.71 -0.98
C PHE A 100 -2.14 -20.80 -0.45
N PHE A 101 -0.97 -21.33 -0.13
CA PHE A 101 0.10 -20.53 0.46
C PHE A 101 0.72 -19.56 -0.56
N PHE A 102 0.96 -19.99 -1.80
CA PHE A 102 1.41 -19.08 -2.86
C PHE A 102 0.34 -18.06 -3.21
N GLY A 103 -0.94 -18.42 -3.17
CA GLY A 103 -2.05 -17.47 -3.34
C GLY A 103 -2.06 -16.41 -2.23
N ILE A 104 -1.83 -16.79 -0.98
CA ILE A 104 -1.72 -15.83 0.15
C ILE A 104 -0.52 -14.91 -0.05
N GLU A 105 0.64 -15.44 -0.46
CA GLU A 105 1.82 -14.63 -0.74
C GLU A 105 1.55 -13.59 -1.85
N GLU A 106 0.93 -14.02 -2.95
CA GLU A 106 0.57 -13.13 -4.05
C GLU A 106 -0.41 -12.03 -3.61
N LEU A 107 -1.43 -12.39 -2.81
CA LEU A 107 -2.34 -11.40 -2.21
C LEU A 107 -1.59 -10.41 -1.31
N GLY A 108 -0.60 -10.87 -0.55
CA GLY A 108 0.26 -10.02 0.26
C GLY A 108 0.98 -8.98 -0.60
N VAL A 109 1.61 -9.41 -1.70
CA VAL A 109 2.29 -8.51 -2.64
C VAL A 109 1.33 -7.49 -3.26
N GLN A 110 0.12 -7.90 -3.61
CA GLN A 110 -0.88 -6.97 -4.17
C GLN A 110 -1.32 -5.91 -3.16
N ILE A 111 -1.42 -6.27 -1.87
CA ILE A 111 -1.80 -5.32 -0.81
C ILE A 111 -0.65 -4.35 -0.45
N GLU A 112 0.61 -4.73 -0.70
CA GLU A 112 1.78 -3.87 -0.50
C GLU A 112 1.82 -2.65 -1.44
N GLU A 113 1.16 -2.72 -2.61
CA GLU A 113 1.06 -1.65 -3.61
C GLU A 113 -0.38 -1.10 -3.67
N PRO A 114 -0.79 -0.19 -2.76
CA PRO A 114 -2.18 0.25 -2.64
C PRO A 114 -2.68 1.21 -3.75
N PHE A 115 -1.80 1.70 -4.63
CA PHE A 115 -2.09 2.75 -5.61
C PHE A 115 -1.50 2.46 -6.99
#